data_AF-A0A960ST51-F1
#
_entry.id   AF-A0A960ST51-F1
#
_cell.length_a   1.000
_cell.length_b   1.000
_cell.length_c   1.000
_cell.angle_alpha   90.00
_cell.angle_beta   90.00
_cell.angle_gamma   90.00
#
_symmetry.space_group_name_H-M   'P 1'
#
loop_
_entity.id
_entity.type
_entity.pdbx_description
1 polymer ?
#
loop_
_entity_poly.entity_id
_entity_poly.type
_entity_poly.pdbx_seq_one_letter_code
_entity_poly.pdbx_strand_id
1 'polypeptide(L)'
;LQEWLDDRDDPRNQHRHVSHLWGLHPGNEIHTGTPGFFAAARQSLLFRGDGGTGWSKAWKVNFWARLLDGDHANRMLTELLAGSTLPNLFDTHPPFQIDGNFGACAGVAEMLLQSQHHELHLLPALPGDWADGEVRGLRARGGFTVDLTWREGHLQRAVIRSDRKQVCRVRIETRVRDFPTTAGQTLILDGALTPQ
;
A
#
# COMPACT_ATOMS: atom_id res chain seq x y z
N LEU A 1 8.55 16.32 -6.51
CA LEU A 1 9.38 15.55 -7.46
C LEU A 1 9.11 16.16 -8.83
N GLN A 2 10.14 16.62 -9.55
CA GLN A 2 9.92 17.22 -10.87
C GLN A 2 9.40 16.17 -11.86
N GLU A 3 8.35 16.48 -12.60
CA GLU A 3 7.82 15.59 -13.64
C GLU A 3 8.51 15.79 -15.00
N TRP A 4 9.21 16.91 -15.17
CA TRP A 4 9.98 17.23 -16.37
C TRP A 4 11.45 17.46 -16.04
N LEU A 5 12.29 17.44 -17.08
CA LEU A 5 13.72 17.72 -16.96
C LEU A 5 13.99 19.12 -16.36
N ASP A 6 13.23 20.11 -16.83
CA ASP A 6 13.27 21.48 -16.31
C ASP A 6 12.27 21.67 -15.18
N ASP A 7 12.59 22.56 -14.23
CA ASP A 7 11.70 22.92 -13.11
C ASP A 7 10.55 23.82 -13.59
N ARG A 8 9.47 23.19 -14.05
CA ARG A 8 8.28 23.86 -14.60
C ARG A 8 6.96 23.32 -14.06
N ASP A 9 7.02 22.50 -13.02
CA ASP A 9 5.85 21.98 -12.33
C ASP A 9 5.04 23.15 -11.72
N ASP A 10 3.73 23.23 -11.99
CA ASP A 10 2.83 24.18 -11.31
C ASP A 10 2.26 23.52 -10.05
N PRO A 11 2.55 24.03 -8.83
CA PRO A 11 2.02 23.49 -7.58
C PRO A 11 0.48 23.55 -7.46
N ARG A 12 -0.20 24.34 -8.31
CA ARG A 12 -1.66 24.44 -8.35
C ARG A 12 -2.29 23.47 -9.36
N ASN A 13 -1.47 22.74 -10.11
CA ASN A 13 -1.97 21.79 -11.11
C ASN A 13 -2.47 20.51 -10.44
N GLN A 14 -3.79 20.32 -10.45
CA GLN A 14 -4.48 19.14 -9.92
C GLN A 14 -4.84 18.12 -11.02
N HIS A 15 -3.98 17.97 -12.02
CA HIS A 15 -4.20 17.02 -13.10
C HIS A 15 -4.36 15.58 -12.59
N ARG A 16 -5.27 14.82 -13.19
CA ARG A 16 -5.62 13.46 -12.77
C ARG A 16 -4.47 12.44 -12.90
N HIS A 17 -3.53 12.67 -13.83
CA HIS A 17 -2.33 11.82 -13.95
C HIS A 17 -1.22 12.33 -13.02
N VAL A 18 -0.54 11.36 -12.43
CA VAL A 18 0.64 11.59 -11.57
C VAL A 18 1.80 10.71 -12.07
N SER A 19 2.01 10.72 -13.39
CA SER A 19 2.85 9.75 -14.11
C SER A 19 4.31 9.72 -13.65
N HIS A 20 4.86 10.87 -13.23
CA HIS A 20 6.21 10.97 -12.67
C HIS A 20 6.40 10.21 -11.36
N LEU A 21 5.31 9.82 -10.69
CA LEU A 21 5.36 8.99 -9.49
C LEU A 21 5.25 7.49 -9.79
N TRP A 22 5.39 7.06 -11.05
CA TRP A 22 5.43 5.63 -11.39
C TRP A 22 6.45 4.86 -10.54
N GLY A 23 7.62 5.46 -10.26
CA GLY A 23 8.66 4.88 -9.40
C GLY A 23 8.24 4.66 -7.94
N LEU A 24 7.19 5.33 -7.45
CA LEU A 24 6.58 5.09 -6.14
C LEU A 24 5.57 3.94 -6.19
N HIS A 25 4.68 3.95 -7.18
CA HIS A 25 3.75 2.86 -7.47
C HIS A 25 3.27 2.92 -8.93
N PRO A 26 3.27 1.80 -9.67
CA PRO A 26 3.55 0.43 -9.23
C PRO A 26 5.05 0.07 -9.15
N GLY A 27 5.95 0.99 -9.51
CA GLY A 27 7.40 0.83 -9.36
C GLY A 27 7.84 0.69 -7.90
N ASN A 28 9.14 0.60 -7.68
CA ASN A 28 9.75 0.41 -6.37
C ASN A 28 11.08 1.18 -6.20
N GLU A 29 11.28 2.24 -6.98
CA GLU A 29 12.48 3.09 -6.96
C GLU A 29 12.39 4.18 -5.87
N ILE A 30 11.17 4.65 -5.59
CA ILE A 30 10.90 5.64 -4.55
C ILE A 30 10.33 4.92 -3.33
N HIS A 31 11.08 4.93 -2.23
CA HIS A 31 10.72 4.24 -0.99
C HIS A 31 11.42 4.88 0.21
N THR A 32 11.22 4.37 1.41
CA THR A 32 11.81 4.91 2.64
C THR A 32 13.35 4.95 2.64
N GLY A 33 14.00 4.16 1.79
CA GLY A 33 15.46 4.18 1.59
C GLY A 33 15.96 5.27 0.63
N THR A 34 15.05 5.99 -0.04
CA THR A 34 15.34 7.15 -0.90
C THR A 34 14.69 8.42 -0.34
N PRO A 35 15.08 8.88 0.87
CA PRO A 35 14.30 9.83 1.67
C PRO A 35 14.02 11.17 0.96
N GLY A 36 14.97 11.68 0.17
CA GLY A 36 14.76 12.91 -0.62
C GLY A 36 13.67 12.75 -1.68
N PHE A 37 13.69 11.65 -2.44
CA PHE A 37 12.66 11.35 -3.43
C PHE A 37 11.32 10.98 -2.77
N PHE A 38 11.35 10.28 -1.65
CA PHE A 38 10.15 9.92 -0.90
C PHE A 38 9.40 11.15 -0.39
N ALA A 39 10.11 12.10 0.23
CA ALA A 39 9.55 13.38 0.64
C ALA A 39 9.05 14.20 -0.55
N ALA A 40 9.83 14.25 -1.65
CA ALA A 40 9.45 14.97 -2.85
C ALA A 40 8.22 14.37 -3.55
N ALA A 41 8.02 13.04 -3.48
CA ALA A 41 6.85 12.35 -4.02
C ALA A 41 5.59 12.66 -3.21
N ARG A 42 5.70 12.63 -1.87
CA ARG A 42 4.63 13.10 -0.97
C ARG A 42 4.22 14.53 -1.31
N GLN A 43 5.18 15.43 -1.47
CA GLN A 43 4.89 16.82 -1.82
C GLN A 43 4.18 16.95 -3.18
N SER A 44 4.58 16.17 -4.19
CA SER A 44 3.89 16.13 -5.49
C SER A 44 2.43 15.71 -5.36
N LEU A 45 2.11 14.72 -4.52
CA LEU A 45 0.72 14.28 -4.28
C LEU A 45 -0.09 15.36 -3.58
N LEU A 46 0.48 16.03 -2.57
CA LEU A 46 -0.18 17.14 -1.88
C LEU A 46 -0.56 18.26 -2.87
N PHE A 47 0.32 18.60 -3.81
CA PHE A 47 0.03 19.58 -4.86
C PHE A 47 -1.01 19.11 -5.88
N ARG A 48 -0.97 17.82 -6.28
CA ARG A 48 -1.99 17.22 -7.17
C ARG A 48 -3.37 17.15 -6.50
N GLY A 49 -3.41 17.12 -5.17
CA GLY A 49 -4.63 17.04 -4.38
C GLY A 49 -5.32 15.68 -4.51
N ASP A 50 -6.54 15.61 -3.98
CA ASP A 50 -7.24 14.35 -3.74
C ASP A 50 -8.37 14.07 -4.76
N GLY A 51 -8.75 15.07 -5.55
CA GLY A 51 -9.75 14.91 -6.61
C GLY A 51 -9.28 14.06 -7.80
N GLY A 52 -10.12 13.96 -8.84
CA GLY A 52 -9.82 13.19 -10.04
C GLY A 52 -10.88 12.13 -10.34
N THR A 53 -10.59 11.32 -11.35
CA THR A 53 -11.43 10.22 -11.82
C THR A 53 -11.33 9.00 -10.88
N GLY A 54 -12.21 8.01 -11.06
CA GLY A 54 -12.19 6.75 -10.32
C GLY A 54 -10.80 6.09 -10.24
N TRP A 55 -10.19 5.82 -11.40
CA TRP A 55 -8.81 5.30 -11.46
C TRP A 55 -7.75 6.20 -10.84
N SER A 56 -7.92 7.53 -10.89
CA SER A 56 -6.95 8.48 -10.33
C SER A 56 -6.96 8.38 -8.81
N LYS A 57 -8.14 8.33 -8.20
CA LYS A 57 -8.31 8.09 -6.76
C LYS A 57 -7.79 6.71 -6.38
N ALA A 58 -8.09 5.67 -7.15
CA ALA A 58 -7.60 4.31 -6.90
C ALA A 58 -6.06 4.26 -6.91
N TRP A 59 -5.42 4.96 -7.84
CA TRP A 59 -3.96 5.05 -7.87
C TRP A 59 -3.41 5.80 -6.65
N LYS A 60 -4.10 6.87 -6.21
CA LYS A 60 -3.76 7.61 -4.99
C LYS A 60 -3.90 6.78 -3.71
N VAL A 61 -4.86 5.84 -3.62
CA VAL A 61 -4.90 4.86 -2.51
C VAL A 61 -3.57 4.11 -2.42
N ASN A 62 -3.08 3.60 -3.55
CA ASN A 62 -1.82 2.86 -3.62
C ASN A 62 -0.60 3.76 -3.32
N PHE A 63 -0.59 5.00 -3.81
CA PHE A 63 0.48 5.94 -3.52
C PHE A 63 0.58 6.29 -2.03
N TRP A 64 -0.54 6.61 -1.39
CA TRP A 64 -0.57 6.92 0.03
C TRP A 64 -0.23 5.69 0.89
N ALA A 65 -0.66 4.50 0.48
CA ALA A 65 -0.21 3.25 1.10
C ALA A 65 1.32 3.08 1.01
N ARG A 66 1.94 3.37 -0.15
CA ARG A 66 3.40 3.35 -0.33
C ARG A 66 4.13 4.45 0.43
N LEU A 67 3.45 5.55 0.74
CA LEU A 67 3.96 6.62 1.60
C LEU A 67 3.79 6.33 3.10
N LEU A 68 3.27 5.16 3.45
CA LEU A 68 3.01 4.72 4.83
C LEU A 68 1.97 5.62 5.54
N ASP A 69 1.03 6.16 4.78
CA ASP A 69 -0.01 7.07 5.27
C ASP A 69 -1.40 6.41 5.13
N GLY A 70 -1.73 5.59 6.12
CA GLY A 70 -2.96 4.79 6.11
C GLY A 70 -4.22 5.64 6.13
N ASP A 71 -4.21 6.74 6.88
CA ASP A 71 -5.37 7.63 6.98
C ASP A 71 -5.65 8.35 5.66
N HIS A 72 -4.61 8.82 4.96
CA HIS A 72 -4.79 9.46 3.66
C HIS A 72 -5.16 8.42 2.59
N ALA A 73 -4.61 7.21 2.64
CA ALA A 73 -5.03 6.11 1.77
C ALA A 73 -6.50 5.74 1.96
N ASN A 74 -6.97 5.64 3.21
CA ASN A 74 -8.38 5.39 3.53
C ASN A 74 -9.28 6.53 3.05
N ARG A 75 -8.86 7.79 3.21
CA ARG A 75 -9.59 8.94 2.66
C ARG A 75 -9.82 8.80 1.15
N MET A 76 -8.80 8.37 0.40
CA MET A 76 -8.92 8.18 -1.06
C MET A 76 -9.85 7.04 -1.41
N LEU A 77 -9.82 5.96 -0.62
CA LEU A 77 -10.77 4.87 -0.76
C LEU A 77 -12.20 5.35 -0.50
N THR A 78 -12.43 6.14 0.56
CA THR A 78 -13.74 6.73 0.88
C THR A 78 -14.22 7.64 -0.26
N GLU A 79 -13.36 8.51 -0.80
CA GLU A 79 -13.75 9.40 -1.91
C GLU A 79 -14.05 8.66 -3.21
N LEU A 80 -13.36 7.54 -3.48
CA LEU A 80 -13.66 6.67 -4.62
C LEU A 80 -15.04 6.03 -4.47
N LEU A 81 -15.32 5.46 -3.29
CA LEU A 81 -16.58 4.80 -2.99
C LEU A 81 -17.76 5.79 -2.97
N ALA A 82 -17.55 7.00 -2.46
CA ALA A 82 -18.60 8.01 -2.34
C ALA A 82 -18.89 8.75 -3.65
N GLY A 83 -17.85 9.03 -4.45
CA GLY A 83 -17.96 9.94 -5.60
C GLY A 83 -17.70 9.32 -6.96
N SER A 84 -17.16 8.10 -7.02
CA SER A 84 -16.73 7.44 -8.26
C SER A 84 -17.22 6.00 -8.36
N THR A 85 -18.28 5.65 -7.62
CA THR A 85 -18.88 4.31 -7.62
C THR A 85 -20.38 4.39 -7.91
N LEU A 86 -20.85 3.58 -8.85
CA LEU A 86 -22.26 3.46 -9.23
C LEU A 86 -23.02 2.55 -8.23
N PRO A 87 -24.37 2.55 -8.22
CA PRO A 87 -25.16 1.70 -7.32
C PRO A 87 -24.89 0.20 -7.42
N ASN A 88 -24.34 -0.27 -8.55
CA ASN A 88 -23.93 -1.66 -8.77
C ASN A 88 -22.46 -1.93 -8.37
N LEU A 89 -21.83 -1.00 -7.65
CA LEU A 89 -20.43 -1.03 -7.22
C LEU A 89 -19.39 -0.95 -8.35
N PHE A 90 -19.79 -0.65 -9.58
CA PHE A 90 -18.83 -0.35 -10.64
C PHE A 90 -18.24 1.04 -10.48
N ASP A 91 -16.93 1.14 -10.66
CA ASP A 91 -16.23 2.40 -10.76
C ASP A 91 -16.69 3.18 -12.00
N THR A 92 -16.68 4.51 -11.88
CA THR A 92 -17.07 5.42 -12.95
C THR A 92 -16.06 6.55 -13.07
N HIS A 93 -15.55 6.73 -14.29
CA HIS A 93 -14.66 7.83 -14.65
C HIS A 93 -15.33 9.21 -14.53
N PRO A 94 -16.58 9.46 -14.99
CA PRO A 94 -17.51 8.68 -15.85
C PRO A 94 -17.14 8.57 -17.34
N PRO A 95 -17.72 7.60 -18.10
CA PRO A 95 -18.67 6.55 -17.66
C PRO A 95 -17.94 5.38 -16.96
N PHE A 96 -18.58 4.21 -16.85
CA PHE A 96 -17.99 2.99 -16.30
C PHE A 96 -16.57 2.75 -16.81
N GLN A 97 -15.64 2.56 -15.88
CA GLN A 97 -14.29 2.08 -16.10
C GLN A 97 -13.95 1.12 -14.97
N ILE A 98 -13.39 -0.05 -15.30
CA ILE A 98 -13.15 -1.10 -14.28
C ILE A 98 -11.82 -0.93 -13.54
N ASP A 99 -10.97 -0.03 -14.02
CA ASP A 99 -9.64 0.23 -13.47
C ASP A 99 -9.69 0.72 -12.02
N GLY A 100 -10.66 1.57 -11.65
CA GLY A 100 -10.85 2.01 -10.28
C GLY A 100 -11.22 0.87 -9.31
N ASN A 101 -12.04 -0.10 -9.74
CA ASN A 101 -12.36 -1.28 -8.93
C ASN A 101 -11.10 -2.10 -8.60
N PHE A 102 -10.29 -2.41 -9.61
CA PHE A 102 -9.07 -3.19 -9.42
C PHE A 102 -8.01 -2.42 -8.63
N GLY A 103 -7.84 -1.13 -8.93
CA GLY A 103 -6.91 -0.27 -8.22
C GLY A 103 -7.26 -0.11 -6.74
N ALA A 104 -8.55 -0.03 -6.38
CA ALA A 104 -9.00 0.03 -4.99
C ALA A 104 -8.67 -1.27 -4.24
N CYS A 105 -8.94 -2.44 -4.86
CA CYS A 105 -8.59 -3.73 -4.29
C CYS A 105 -7.07 -3.87 -4.05
N ALA A 106 -6.26 -3.48 -5.04
CA ALA A 106 -4.80 -3.44 -4.90
C ALA A 106 -4.35 -2.49 -3.77
N GLY A 107 -4.98 -1.31 -3.68
CA GLY A 107 -4.69 -0.32 -2.64
C GLY A 107 -4.97 -0.84 -1.23
N VAL A 108 -6.08 -1.55 -1.03
CA VAL A 108 -6.37 -2.21 0.26
C VAL A 108 -5.31 -3.25 0.61
N ALA A 109 -4.88 -4.07 -0.36
CA ALA A 109 -3.79 -5.02 -0.12
C ALA A 109 -2.46 -4.31 0.24
N GLU A 110 -2.11 -3.23 -0.46
CA GLU A 110 -0.89 -2.44 -0.22
C GLU A 110 -0.91 -1.69 1.13
N MET A 111 -2.08 -1.35 1.67
CA MET A 111 -2.22 -0.81 3.03
C MET A 111 -1.88 -1.85 4.11
N LEU A 112 -2.22 -3.12 3.86
CA LEU A 112 -2.12 -4.20 4.84
C LEU A 112 -0.82 -5.01 4.72
N LEU A 113 -0.23 -5.11 3.52
CA LEU A 113 0.99 -5.86 3.27
C LEU A 113 1.78 -5.29 2.08
N GLN A 114 3.07 -5.03 2.31
CA GLN A 114 4.02 -4.66 1.26
C GLN A 114 5.15 -5.68 1.17
N SER A 115 5.68 -5.89 -0.04
CA SER A 115 6.71 -6.93 -0.29
C SER A 115 7.74 -6.61 -1.38
N GLN A 116 7.78 -5.37 -1.86
CA GLN A 116 8.58 -4.94 -3.02
C GLN A 116 10.08 -4.76 -2.73
N HIS A 117 10.49 -4.74 -1.45
CA HIS A 117 11.88 -4.47 -1.03
C HIS A 117 12.55 -5.65 -0.31
N HIS A 118 12.28 -6.88 -0.77
CA HIS A 118 12.85 -8.11 -0.21
C HIS A 118 12.55 -8.34 1.29
N GLU A 119 11.45 -7.76 1.78
CA GLU A 119 10.94 -7.92 3.13
C GLU A 119 9.40 -7.95 3.09
N LEU A 120 8.77 -8.63 4.04
CA LEU A 120 7.35 -8.57 4.30
C LEU A 120 7.09 -7.43 5.30
N HIS A 121 6.58 -6.30 4.84
CA HIS A 121 6.20 -5.19 5.71
C HIS A 121 4.71 -5.34 6.06
N LEU A 122 4.45 -5.69 7.33
CA LEU A 122 3.13 -5.98 7.86
C LEU A 122 2.46 -4.68 8.34
N LEU A 123 1.19 -4.49 7.95
CA LEU A 123 0.38 -3.32 8.30
C LEU A 123 1.08 -1.97 8.04
N PRO A 124 1.74 -1.78 6.87
CA PRO A 124 2.59 -0.63 6.59
C PRO A 124 1.83 0.71 6.59
N ALA A 125 0.53 0.68 6.28
CA ALA A 125 -0.33 1.85 6.22
C ALA A 125 -1.74 1.50 6.71
N LEU A 126 -1.85 0.88 7.90
CA LEU A 126 -3.14 0.60 8.51
C LEU A 126 -3.84 1.92 8.89
N PRO A 127 -5.07 2.19 8.41
CA PRO A 127 -5.82 3.38 8.82
C PRO A 127 -6.19 3.34 10.30
N GLY A 128 -6.20 4.50 10.96
CA GLY A 128 -6.59 4.61 12.37
C GLY A 128 -8.03 4.15 12.64
N ASP A 129 -8.93 4.30 11.66
CA ASP A 129 -10.32 3.84 11.74
C ASP A 129 -10.47 2.31 11.69
N TRP A 130 -9.42 1.58 11.30
CA TRP A 130 -9.43 0.11 11.22
C TRP A 130 -8.82 -0.49 12.49
N ALA A 131 -9.40 -0.16 13.64
CA ALA A 131 -8.86 -0.57 14.94
C ALA A 131 -8.73 -2.09 15.07
N ASP A 132 -9.71 -2.86 14.62
CA ASP A 132 -9.75 -4.31 14.75
C ASP A 132 -10.04 -4.96 13.41
N GLY A 133 -9.36 -6.05 13.09
CA GLY A 133 -9.62 -6.77 11.85
C GLY A 133 -8.70 -7.94 11.58
N GLU A 134 -8.98 -8.60 10.47
CA GLU A 134 -8.12 -9.65 9.91
C GLU A 134 -8.12 -9.63 8.39
N VAL A 135 -7.03 -10.15 7.83
CA VAL A 135 -6.92 -10.46 6.40
C VAL A 135 -6.24 -11.82 6.24
N ARG A 136 -6.67 -12.62 5.27
CA ARG A 136 -6.15 -13.96 5.02
C ARG A 136 -5.83 -14.16 3.56
N GLY A 137 -4.76 -14.88 3.28
CA GLY A 137 -4.40 -15.31 1.93
C GLY A 137 -3.71 -14.26 1.06
N LEU A 138 -3.22 -13.14 1.61
CA LEU A 138 -2.45 -12.17 0.83
C LEU A 138 -1.15 -12.84 0.34
N ARG A 139 -0.89 -12.72 -0.96
CA ARG A 139 0.36 -13.20 -1.57
C ARG A 139 1.42 -12.11 -1.50
N ALA A 140 2.64 -12.51 -1.17
CA ALA A 140 3.80 -11.63 -1.18
C ALA A 140 4.90 -12.18 -2.09
N ARG A 141 5.74 -11.25 -2.58
CA ARG A 141 6.92 -11.57 -3.39
C ARG A 141 7.85 -12.51 -2.60
N GLY A 142 8.51 -13.42 -3.31
CA GLY A 142 9.28 -14.52 -2.69
C GLY A 142 8.48 -15.82 -2.50
N GLY A 143 7.16 -15.81 -2.76
CA GLY A 143 6.32 -17.00 -2.59
C GLY A 143 5.95 -17.20 -1.13
N PHE A 144 5.38 -16.17 -0.53
CA PHE A 144 4.78 -16.23 0.79
C PHE A 144 3.27 -16.02 0.70
N THR A 145 2.54 -16.68 1.58
CA THR A 145 1.12 -16.41 1.84
C THR A 145 0.99 -15.93 3.29
N VAL A 146 0.35 -14.79 3.49
CA VAL A 146 0.30 -14.09 4.78
C VAL A 146 -1.15 -13.91 5.23
N ASP A 147 -1.40 -14.30 6.47
CA ASP A 147 -2.62 -13.94 7.21
C ASP A 147 -2.22 -13.01 8.37
N LEU A 148 -3.01 -11.97 8.62
CA LEU A 148 -2.79 -11.00 9.69
C LEU A 148 -4.07 -10.83 10.50
N THR A 149 -3.91 -10.69 11.82
CA THR A 149 -4.98 -10.26 12.73
C THR A 149 -4.42 -9.14 13.60
N TRP A 150 -5.19 -8.07 13.74
CA TRP A 150 -4.82 -6.90 14.54
C TRP A 150 -5.98 -6.48 15.44
N ARG A 151 -5.63 -5.76 16.50
CA ARG A 151 -6.54 -5.26 17.52
C ARG A 151 -6.01 -3.94 18.05
N GLU A 152 -6.89 -2.96 18.26
CA GLU A 152 -6.53 -1.61 18.69
C GLU A 152 -5.41 -0.99 17.82
N GLY A 153 -5.42 -1.24 16.51
CA GLY A 153 -4.41 -0.76 15.56
C GLY A 153 -3.08 -1.51 15.60
N HIS A 154 -2.94 -2.54 16.44
CA HIS A 154 -1.68 -3.28 16.64
C HIS A 154 -1.78 -4.74 16.18
N LEU A 155 -0.74 -5.21 15.49
CA LEU A 155 -0.64 -6.62 15.08
C LEU A 155 -0.71 -7.53 16.32
N GLN A 156 -1.64 -8.47 16.29
CA GLN A 156 -1.76 -9.51 17.31
C GLN A 156 -1.10 -10.80 16.84
N ARG A 157 -1.31 -11.15 15.56
CA ARG A 157 -0.83 -12.40 15.00
C ARG A 157 -0.57 -12.29 13.51
N ALA A 158 0.58 -12.81 13.06
CA ALA A 158 0.89 -13.03 11.66
C ALA A 158 1.15 -14.52 11.40
N VAL A 159 0.51 -15.07 10.38
CA VAL A 159 0.74 -16.45 9.91
C VAL A 159 1.34 -16.37 8.52
N ILE A 160 2.60 -16.79 8.38
CA ILE A 160 3.38 -16.68 7.16
C ILE A 160 3.73 -18.10 6.68
N ARG A 161 3.21 -18.47 5.51
CA ARG A 161 3.50 -19.76 4.87
C ARG A 161 4.52 -19.53 3.75
N SER A 162 5.61 -20.29 3.77
CA SER A 162 6.68 -20.19 2.77
C SER A 162 6.59 -21.32 1.75
N ASP A 163 6.59 -20.99 0.46
CA ASP A 163 6.55 -21.99 -0.61
C ASP A 163 7.92 -22.67 -0.86
N ARG A 164 9.01 -22.07 -0.33
CA ARG A 164 10.39 -22.51 -0.60
C ARG A 164 11.32 -22.28 0.59
N LYS A 165 12.51 -22.89 0.56
CA LYS A 165 13.58 -22.62 1.52
C LYS A 165 14.23 -21.27 1.23
N GLN A 166 14.15 -20.33 2.16
CA GLN A 166 14.71 -18.98 2.03
C GLN A 166 14.76 -18.28 3.39
N VAL A 167 15.28 -17.05 3.44
CA VAL A 167 15.11 -16.18 4.61
C VAL A 167 13.85 -15.34 4.40
N CYS A 168 12.95 -15.38 5.36
CA CYS A 168 11.80 -14.49 5.46
C CYS A 168 12.19 -13.30 6.34
N ARG A 169 12.46 -12.15 5.72
CA ARG A 169 12.63 -10.88 6.43
C ARG A 169 11.28 -10.25 6.67
N VAL A 170 10.91 -10.01 7.93
CA VAL A 170 9.61 -9.47 8.34
C VAL A 170 9.84 -8.14 9.03
N ARG A 171 9.06 -7.12 8.63
CA ARG A 171 9.03 -5.79 9.23
C ARG A 171 7.65 -5.49 9.80
N ILE A 172 7.64 -4.89 10.98
CA ILE A 172 6.48 -4.15 11.50
C ILE A 172 7.00 -2.83 12.07
N GLU A 173 6.43 -1.70 11.66
CA GLU A 173 6.92 -0.38 12.03
C GLU A 173 8.45 -0.24 11.76
N THR A 174 9.25 -0.03 12.80
CA THR A 174 10.71 0.04 12.72
C THR A 174 11.42 -1.29 13.01
N ARG A 175 10.69 -2.30 13.49
CA ARG A 175 11.24 -3.60 13.90
C ARG A 175 11.39 -4.51 12.68
N VAL A 176 12.56 -5.11 12.53
CA VAL A 176 12.86 -6.06 11.45
C VAL A 176 13.48 -7.32 12.04
N ARG A 177 13.01 -8.50 11.62
CA ARG A 177 13.59 -9.80 11.99
C ARG A 177 13.66 -10.73 10.79
N ASP A 178 14.71 -11.54 10.77
CA ASP A 178 14.95 -12.54 9.73
C ASP A 178 14.64 -13.94 10.29
N PHE A 179 13.86 -14.72 9.55
CA PHE A 179 13.50 -16.09 9.91
C PHE A 179 13.89 -17.05 8.79
N PRO A 180 14.74 -18.06 9.03
CA PRO A 180 14.96 -19.11 8.06
C PRO A 180 13.67 -19.93 7.89
N THR A 181 13.25 -20.14 6.65
CA THR A 181 12.10 -20.97 6.31
C THR A 181 12.48 -22.14 5.43
N THR A 182 11.67 -23.19 5.45
CA THR A 182 11.65 -24.28 4.46
C THR A 182 10.34 -24.27 3.68
N ALA A 183 10.28 -25.05 2.59
CA ALA A 183 9.05 -25.19 1.79
C ALA A 183 7.93 -25.83 2.63
N GLY A 184 6.73 -25.23 2.60
CA GLY A 184 5.57 -25.67 3.38
C GLY A 184 5.61 -25.26 4.85
N GLN A 185 6.70 -24.65 5.34
CA GLN A 185 6.78 -24.18 6.72
C GLN A 185 5.81 -23.03 6.95
N THR A 186 5.14 -23.09 8.10
CA THR A 186 4.33 -21.99 8.63
C THR A 186 5.06 -21.35 9.80
N LEU A 187 5.31 -20.05 9.72
CA LEU A 187 5.76 -19.21 10.83
C LEU A 187 4.54 -18.52 11.45
N ILE A 188 4.42 -18.55 12.76
CA ILE A 188 3.41 -17.81 13.52
C ILE A 188 4.14 -16.82 14.39
N LEU A 189 3.85 -15.52 14.23
CA LEU A 189 4.52 -14.44 14.93
C LEU A 189 3.49 -13.59 15.69
N ASP A 190 3.86 -13.11 16.88
CA ASP A 190 3.12 -12.08 17.60
C ASP A 190 3.46 -10.66 17.12
N GLY A 191 2.86 -9.64 17.74
CA GLY A 191 3.12 -8.23 17.44
C GLY A 191 4.56 -7.75 17.72
N ALA A 192 5.34 -8.49 18.51
CA ALA A 192 6.76 -8.25 18.73
C ALA A 192 7.65 -9.04 17.75
N LEU A 193 7.04 -9.69 16.75
CA LEU A 193 7.69 -10.63 15.83
C LEU A 193 8.39 -11.78 16.58
N THR A 194 7.82 -12.25 17.69
CA THR A 194 8.30 -13.44 18.39
C THR A 194 7.55 -14.68 17.89
N PRO A 195 8.26 -15.78 17.57
CA PRO A 195 7.61 -17.04 17.24
C PRO A 195 6.71 -17.55 18.36
N GLN A 196 5.52 -18.03 18.00
CA GLN A 196 4.57 -18.70 18.88
C GLN A 196 4.52 -20.21 18.63
#